data_AF-A0A5C1YJ36-F1
#
_entry.id   AF-A0A5C1YJ36-F1
#
_cell.length_a   1.000
_cell.length_b   1.000
_cell.length_c   1.000
_cell.angle_alpha   90.00
_cell.angle_beta   90.00
_cell.angle_gamma   90.00
#
_symmetry.space_group_name_H-M   'P 1'
#
loop_
_entity.id
_entity.type
_entity.pdbx_description
1 polymer ?
#
loop_
_entity_poly.entity_id
_entity_poly.type
_entity_poly.pdbx_seq_one_letter_code
_entity_poly.pdbx_strand_id
1 'polypeptide(L)'
;MPASRNDAWVVAGFAAALDLALVVCAFGLVSLATDAEVVGDPAVGVLVGPLSIGASVAAVLVVLGFRLRRPERLGGTVLLAALAAWAALVVVAIAGHALSTTGSVAASVVFGFAFGIGWFGVLVPVIAAVAASFAVLVARGRAAGMDRPRWPWERDGAE
;
A
#
# COMPACT_ATOMS: atom_id res chain seq x y z
N MET A 1 4.60 -15.76 24.31
CA MET A 1 5.07 -16.67 23.24
C MET A 1 5.57 -15.80 22.09
N PRO A 2 6.77 -16.00 21.52
CA PRO A 2 7.22 -15.18 20.39
C PRO A 2 6.24 -15.33 19.23
N ALA A 3 5.82 -14.20 18.63
CA ALA A 3 4.88 -14.20 17.51
C ALA A 3 5.38 -15.14 16.41
N SER A 4 4.52 -16.04 15.94
CA SER A 4 4.91 -16.98 14.92
C SER A 4 5.22 -16.23 13.62
N ARG A 5 6.13 -16.75 12.81
CA ARG A 5 6.49 -16.18 11.49
C ARG A 5 5.26 -15.95 10.60
N ASN A 6 4.20 -16.72 10.80
CA ASN A 6 2.94 -16.63 10.08
C ASN A 6 2.12 -15.40 10.51
N ASP A 7 2.20 -14.97 11.77
CA ASP A 7 1.41 -13.85 12.28
C ASP A 7 1.76 -12.52 11.59
N ALA A 8 3.04 -12.31 11.28
CA ALA A 8 3.51 -11.10 10.59
C ALA A 8 2.92 -11.00 9.17
N TRP A 9 2.89 -12.11 8.43
CA TRP A 9 2.32 -12.14 7.07
C TRP A 9 0.80 -12.00 7.08
N VAL A 10 0.12 -12.53 8.10
CA VAL A 10 -1.33 -12.32 8.28
C VAL A 10 -1.62 -10.84 8.49
N VAL A 11 -0.90 -10.17 9.39
CA VAL A 11 -1.07 -8.73 9.63
C VAL A 11 -0.74 -7.91 8.38
N ALA A 12 0.35 -8.25 7.68
CA ALA A 12 0.72 -7.60 6.42
C ALA A 12 -0.35 -7.81 5.32
N GLY A 13 -0.94 -8.99 5.23
CA GLY A 13 -2.03 -9.30 4.30
C GLY A 13 -3.28 -8.45 4.56
N PHE A 14 -3.72 -8.35 5.82
CA PHE A 14 -4.83 -7.48 6.20
C PHE A 14 -4.52 -6.00 5.95
N ALA A 15 -3.29 -5.56 6.23
CA ALA A 15 -2.86 -4.20 5.97
C ALA A 15 -2.84 -3.88 4.47
N ALA A 16 -2.38 -4.81 3.62
CA ALA A 16 -2.40 -4.65 2.17
C ALA A 16 -3.83 -4.64 1.60
N ALA A 17 -4.73 -5.46 2.14
CA ALA A 17 -6.15 -5.42 1.76
C ALA A 17 -6.81 -4.09 2.17
N LEU A 18 -6.51 -3.59 3.36
CA LEU A 18 -6.96 -2.28 3.83
C LEU A 18 -6.41 -1.14 2.95
N ASP A 19 -5.12 -1.19 2.62
CA ASP A 19 -4.44 -0.25 1.73
C ASP A 19 -5.17 -0.18 0.37
N LEU A 20 -5.38 -1.33 -0.27
CA LEU A 20 -6.12 -1.41 -1.54
C LEU A 20 -7.53 -0.83 -1.44
N ALA A 21 -8.28 -1.20 -0.39
CA ALA A 21 -9.64 -0.72 -0.20
C ALA A 21 -9.70 0.81 -0.01
N LEU A 22 -8.78 1.36 0.78
CA LEU A 22 -8.67 2.81 1.00
C LEU A 22 -8.25 3.54 -0.28
N VAL A 23 -7.31 3.00 -1.07
CA VAL A 23 -6.92 3.58 -2.36
C VAL A 23 -8.11 3.65 -3.30
N VAL A 24 -8.86 2.55 -3.47
CA VAL A 24 -10.04 2.51 -4.34
C VAL A 24 -11.10 3.51 -3.85
N CYS A 25 -11.35 3.56 -2.54
CA CYS A 25 -12.31 4.51 -1.95
C CYS A 25 -11.88 5.96 -2.16
N ALA A 26 -10.63 6.30 -1.84
CA ALA A 26 -10.10 7.65 -1.98
C ALA A 26 -10.08 8.10 -3.44
N PHE A 27 -9.71 7.21 -4.37
CA PHE A 27 -9.73 7.51 -5.80
C PHE A 27 -11.15 7.79 -6.30
N GLY A 28 -12.13 6.99 -5.87
CA GLY A 28 -13.53 7.24 -6.17
C GLY A 28 -14.01 8.59 -5.63
N LEU A 29 -13.70 8.93 -4.38
CA LEU A 29 -14.09 10.20 -3.77
C LEU A 29 -13.43 11.39 -4.47
N VAL A 30 -12.13 11.30 -4.78
CA VAL A 30 -11.41 12.38 -5.47
C VAL A 30 -11.89 12.53 -6.89
N SER A 31 -12.09 11.43 -7.63
CA SER A 31 -12.63 11.46 -8.98
C SER A 31 -14.00 12.14 -9.03
N LEU A 32 -14.91 11.81 -8.09
CA LEU A 32 -16.22 12.48 -7.97
C LEU A 32 -16.10 13.95 -7.59
N ALA A 33 -15.14 14.31 -6.74
CA ALA A 33 -14.97 15.68 -6.27
C ALA A 33 -14.30 16.60 -7.30
N THR A 34 -13.40 16.06 -8.14
CA THR A 34 -12.62 16.84 -9.10
C THR A 34 -13.06 16.65 -10.55
N ASP A 35 -14.06 15.80 -10.79
CA ASP A 35 -14.49 15.37 -12.13
C ASP A 35 -13.30 14.91 -12.99
N ALA A 36 -12.33 14.26 -12.35
CA ALA A 36 -11.08 13.87 -12.97
C ALA A 36 -10.99 12.36 -13.14
N GLU A 37 -10.45 11.94 -14.28
CA GLU A 37 -10.13 10.54 -14.51
C GLU A 37 -8.80 10.16 -13.84
N VAL A 38 -8.79 8.97 -13.22
CA VAL A 38 -7.62 8.42 -12.53
C VAL A 38 -6.46 8.16 -13.51
N VAL A 39 -6.79 7.81 -14.76
CA VAL A 39 -5.82 7.63 -15.86
C VAL A 39 -6.33 8.43 -17.06
N GLY A 40 -6.04 9.72 -17.09
CA GLY A 40 -6.54 10.63 -18.12
C GLY A 40 -5.78 10.60 -19.45
N ASP A 41 -4.75 9.77 -19.61
CA ASP A 41 -4.00 9.66 -20.86
C ASP A 41 -4.34 8.34 -21.60
N PRO A 42 -5.12 8.41 -22.71
CA PRO A 42 -5.46 7.25 -23.52
C PRO A 42 -4.24 6.53 -24.10
N ALA A 43 -3.11 7.23 -24.26
CA ALA A 43 -1.90 6.68 -24.90
C ALA A 43 -1.16 5.67 -24.00
N VAL A 44 -1.37 5.74 -22.69
CA VAL A 44 -0.61 4.93 -21.71
C VAL A 44 -1.25 3.56 -21.47
N GLY A 45 -2.48 3.35 -21.97
CA GLY A 45 -3.17 2.07 -21.92
C GLY A 45 -3.87 1.82 -20.58
N VAL A 46 -5.07 1.23 -20.67
CA VAL A 46 -6.02 1.04 -19.56
C VAL A 46 -5.44 0.24 -18.37
N LEU A 47 -4.41 -0.59 -18.62
CA LEU A 47 -3.83 -1.46 -17.59
C LEU A 47 -2.78 -0.77 -16.70
N VAL A 48 -2.18 0.36 -17.10
CA VAL A 48 -1.07 0.95 -16.34
C VAL A 48 -1.51 1.43 -14.96
N GLY A 49 -2.70 2.02 -14.84
CA GLY A 49 -3.26 2.43 -13.55
C GLY A 49 -3.43 1.24 -12.58
N PRO A 50 -4.26 0.23 -12.93
CA PRO A 50 -4.45 -0.96 -12.09
C PRO A 50 -3.15 -1.69 -11.76
N LEU A 51 -2.22 -1.83 -12.71
CA LEU A 51 -0.93 -2.47 -12.46
C LEU A 51 -0.05 -1.68 -11.50
N SER A 52 -0.03 -0.35 -11.62
CA SER A 52 0.73 0.52 -10.72
C SER A 52 0.20 0.47 -9.29
N ILE A 53 -1.12 0.45 -9.13
CA ILE A 53 -1.76 0.26 -7.81
C ILE A 53 -1.45 -1.13 -7.27
N GLY A 54 -1.58 -2.18 -8.08
CA GLY A 54 -1.25 -3.54 -7.68
C GLY A 54 0.20 -3.68 -7.21
N ALA A 55 1.14 -3.05 -7.92
CA ALA A 55 2.55 -3.04 -7.54
C ALA A 55 2.80 -2.28 -6.24
N SER A 56 2.12 -1.15 -6.02
CA SER A 56 2.18 -0.40 -4.76
C SER A 56 1.69 -1.23 -3.58
N VAL A 57 0.52 -1.87 -3.69
CA VAL A 57 -0.04 -2.74 -2.65
C VAL A 57 0.86 -3.93 -2.37
N ALA A 58 1.44 -4.53 -3.43
CA ALA A 58 2.42 -5.60 -3.29
C ALA A 58 3.69 -5.13 -2.55
N ALA A 59 4.16 -3.91 -2.81
CA ALA A 59 5.28 -3.32 -2.07
C ALA A 59 4.97 -3.14 -0.58
N VAL A 60 3.76 -2.67 -0.23
CA VAL A 60 3.30 -2.59 1.17
C VAL A 60 3.29 -3.97 1.82
N LEU A 61 2.70 -4.97 1.16
CA LEU A 61 2.65 -6.36 1.63
C LEU A 61 4.04 -6.91 1.91
N VAL A 62 4.97 -6.74 0.96
CA VAL A 62 6.35 -7.24 1.07
C VAL A 62 7.09 -6.52 2.19
N VAL A 63 7.07 -5.19 2.23
CA VAL A 63 7.75 -4.41 3.26
C VAL A 63 7.25 -4.79 4.66
N LEU A 64 5.93 -4.83 4.87
CA LEU A 64 5.37 -5.19 6.16
C LEU A 64 5.63 -6.66 6.51
N GLY A 65 5.45 -7.58 5.55
CA GLY A 65 5.70 -9.00 5.74
C GLY A 65 7.12 -9.29 6.23
N PHE A 66 8.12 -8.56 5.75
CA PHE A 66 9.50 -8.68 6.23
C PHE A 66 9.78 -7.88 7.50
N ARG A 67 9.31 -6.64 7.63
CA ARG A 67 9.65 -5.75 8.75
C ARG A 67 8.94 -6.12 10.04
N LEU A 68 7.69 -6.57 9.98
CA LEU A 68 6.91 -6.93 11.18
C LEU A 68 7.45 -8.20 11.89
N ARG A 69 8.33 -8.96 11.24
CA ARG A 69 9.01 -10.12 11.84
C ARG A 69 10.08 -9.76 12.86
N ARG A 70 10.50 -8.48 12.92
CA ARG A 70 11.57 -7.99 13.80
C ARG A 70 11.05 -6.78 14.61
N PRO A 71 10.37 -7.01 15.74
CA PRO A 71 9.72 -5.94 16.51
C PRO A 71 10.72 -4.88 17.02
N GLU A 72 11.99 -5.23 17.16
CA GLU A 72 13.09 -4.35 17.61
C GLU A 72 13.45 -3.28 16.56
N ARG A 73 13.07 -3.49 15.28
CA ARG A 73 13.40 -2.62 14.15
C ARG A 73 12.17 -2.01 13.48
N LEU A 74 11.10 -1.77 14.23
CA LEU A 74 9.89 -1.16 13.68
C LEU A 74 10.02 0.36 13.43
N GLY A 75 11.11 0.98 13.90
CA GLY A 75 11.46 2.37 13.57
C GLY A 75 11.56 2.56 12.05
N GLY A 76 10.86 3.56 11.53
CA GLY A 76 10.84 3.90 10.10
C GLY A 76 10.06 2.93 9.20
N THR A 77 9.42 1.88 9.72
CA THR A 77 8.66 0.92 8.88
C THR A 77 7.50 1.58 8.14
N VAL A 78 6.79 2.51 8.79
CA VAL A 78 5.69 3.27 8.16
C VAL A 78 6.21 4.10 6.99
N LEU A 79 7.29 4.86 7.21
CA LEU A 79 7.91 5.66 6.17
C LEU A 79 8.43 4.79 5.02
N LEU A 80 9.09 3.68 5.34
CA LEU A 80 9.59 2.74 4.34
C LEU A 80 8.45 2.14 3.50
N ALA A 81 7.33 1.76 4.12
CA ALA A 81 6.17 1.24 3.40
C ALA A 81 5.55 2.29 2.48
N ALA A 82 5.38 3.53 2.96
CA ALA A 82 4.88 4.64 2.15
C ALA A 82 5.79 4.95 0.95
N LEU A 83 7.11 5.05 1.18
CA LEU A 83 8.08 5.32 0.12
C LEU A 83 8.18 4.15 -0.88
N ALA A 84 8.12 2.91 -0.40
CA ALA A 84 8.14 1.73 -1.27
C ALA A 84 6.88 1.62 -2.13
N ALA A 85 5.71 1.91 -1.56
CA ALA A 85 4.43 1.99 -2.26
C ALA A 85 4.48 3.01 -3.41
N TRP A 86 4.91 4.24 -3.10
CA TRP A 86 5.04 5.31 -4.08
C TRP A 86 6.10 5.01 -5.14
N ALA A 87 7.27 4.51 -4.74
CA ALA A 87 8.33 4.12 -5.68
C ALA A 87 7.86 3.01 -6.63
N ALA A 88 7.14 2.00 -6.13
CA ALA A 88 6.59 0.93 -6.95
C ALA A 88 5.56 1.45 -7.96
N LEU A 89 4.67 2.35 -7.53
CA LEU A 89 3.72 3.04 -8.41
C LEU A 89 4.44 3.79 -9.53
N VAL A 90 5.43 4.62 -9.19
CA VAL A 90 6.19 5.42 -10.17
C VAL A 90 6.95 4.52 -11.13
N VAL A 91 7.67 3.51 -10.64
CA VAL A 91 8.45 2.59 -11.48
C VAL A 91 7.56 1.84 -12.47
N VAL A 92 6.39 1.36 -12.05
CA VAL A 92 5.47 0.66 -12.94
C VAL A 92 4.80 1.61 -13.93
N ALA A 93 4.49 2.85 -13.53
CA ALA A 93 4.00 3.87 -14.45
C ALA A 93 5.04 4.21 -15.54
N ILE A 94 6.32 4.40 -15.16
CA ILE A 94 7.42 4.62 -16.11
C ILE A 94 7.55 3.44 -17.06
N ALA A 95 7.58 2.21 -16.54
CA ALA A 95 7.70 1.01 -17.34
C ALA A 95 6.52 0.83 -18.29
N GLY A 96 5.29 1.05 -17.82
CA GLY A 96 4.07 1.00 -18.61
C GLY A 96 4.07 2.01 -19.75
N HIS A 97 4.46 3.26 -19.49
CA HIS A 97 4.60 4.30 -20.51
C HIS A 97 5.71 3.96 -21.52
N ALA A 98 6.86 3.48 -21.06
CA ALA A 98 7.98 3.11 -21.93
C ALA A 98 7.67 1.92 -22.84
N LEU A 99 6.81 0.99 -22.40
CA LEU A 99 6.40 -0.18 -23.19
C LEU A 99 5.26 0.14 -24.17
N SER A 100 4.44 1.15 -23.87
CA SER A 100 3.29 1.54 -24.70
C SER A 100 3.64 2.58 -25.77
N THR A 101 4.73 3.32 -25.59
CA THR A 101 5.10 4.43 -26.48
C THR A 101 6.47 4.20 -27.14
N THR A 102 6.66 4.66 -28.38
CA THR A 102 7.98 4.74 -29.05
C THR A 102 8.80 5.95 -28.58
N GLY A 103 8.40 6.57 -27.46
CA GLY A 103 9.01 7.79 -26.93
C GLY A 103 10.39 7.55 -26.33
N SER A 104 11.09 8.64 -26.00
CA SER A 104 12.38 8.56 -25.31
C SER A 104 12.20 8.11 -23.86
N VAL A 105 13.19 7.41 -23.30
CA VAL A 105 13.20 7.00 -21.87
C VAL A 105 13.01 8.20 -20.95
N ALA A 106 13.55 9.38 -21.32
CA ALA A 106 13.39 10.61 -20.56
C ALA A 106 11.91 11.04 -20.46
N ALA A 107 11.12 10.91 -21.53
CA ALA A 107 9.69 11.23 -21.51
C ALA A 107 8.92 10.31 -20.56
N SER A 108 9.23 9.01 -20.55
CA SER A 108 8.61 8.05 -19.63
C SER A 108 8.93 8.35 -18.16
N VAL A 109 10.16 8.78 -17.87
CA VAL A 109 10.55 9.20 -16.51
C VAL A 109 9.77 10.43 -16.08
N VAL A 110 9.68 11.46 -16.94
CA VAL A 110 8.90 12.67 -16.65
C VAL A 110 7.43 12.32 -16.41
N PHE A 111 6.84 11.46 -17.25
CA PHE A 111 5.47 10.97 -17.08
C PHE A 111 5.27 10.29 -15.72
N GLY A 112 6.15 9.36 -15.34
CA GLY A 112 6.02 8.63 -14.09
C GLY A 112 6.08 9.54 -12.85
N PHE A 113 6.97 10.53 -12.84
CA PHE A 113 7.02 11.51 -11.76
C PHE A 113 5.83 12.47 -11.77
N ALA A 114 5.38 12.92 -12.94
CA ALA A 114 4.19 13.76 -13.05
C ALA A 114 2.95 13.02 -12.52
N PHE A 115 2.79 11.74 -12.87
CA PHE A 115 1.75 10.88 -12.33
C PHE A 115 1.90 10.67 -10.82
N GLY A 116 3.12 10.41 -10.34
CA GLY A 116 3.41 10.17 -8.93
C GLY A 116 3.20 11.40 -8.03
N ILE A 117 3.36 12.61 -8.55
CA ILE A 117 3.17 13.88 -7.80
C ILE A 117 1.74 14.42 -7.95
N GLY A 118 0.97 13.92 -8.92
CA GLY A 118 -0.45 14.24 -9.06
C GLY A 118 -1.28 13.79 -7.85
N TRP A 119 -2.52 14.28 -7.77
CA TRP A 119 -3.45 13.99 -6.65
C TRP A 119 -3.54 12.50 -6.33
N PHE A 120 -3.73 11.67 -7.36
CA PHE A 120 -3.83 10.22 -7.20
C PHE A 120 -2.49 9.59 -6.76
N GLY A 121 -1.36 10.05 -7.31
CA GLY A 121 -0.03 9.55 -6.95
C GLY A 121 0.38 9.85 -5.51
N VAL A 122 0.01 11.03 -4.98
CA VAL A 122 0.31 11.44 -3.60
C VAL A 122 -0.57 10.73 -2.57
N LEU A 123 -1.81 10.37 -2.92
CA LEU A 123 -2.71 9.64 -2.01
C LEU A 123 -2.18 8.26 -1.65
N VAL A 124 -1.52 7.58 -2.60
CA VAL A 124 -1.01 6.22 -2.41
C VAL A 124 -0.04 6.10 -1.23
N PRO A 125 1.08 6.86 -1.14
CA PRO A 125 1.96 6.80 0.02
C PRO A 125 1.28 7.23 1.34
N VAL A 126 0.34 8.17 1.28
CA VAL A 126 -0.40 8.62 2.48
C VAL A 126 -1.26 7.49 3.03
N ILE A 127 -2.01 6.80 2.17
CA ILE A 127 -2.85 5.67 2.54
C ILE A 127 -2.00 4.48 3.01
N ALA A 128 -0.89 4.20 2.31
CA ALA A 128 0.06 3.18 2.72
C ALA A 128 0.66 3.49 4.10
N ALA A 129 0.93 4.76 4.41
CA ALA A 129 1.38 5.16 5.75
C ALA A 129 0.32 4.90 6.82
N VAL A 130 -0.95 5.17 6.54
CA VAL A 130 -2.08 4.90 7.44
C VAL A 130 -2.22 3.40 7.69
N ALA A 131 -2.28 2.59 6.62
CA ALA A 131 -2.38 1.13 6.72
C ALA A 131 -1.17 0.52 7.47
N ALA A 132 0.04 0.98 7.14
CA ALA A 132 1.27 0.54 7.82
C ALA A 132 1.30 0.94 9.30
N SER A 133 0.73 2.09 9.67
CA SER A 133 0.64 2.53 11.07
C SER A 133 -0.22 1.56 11.88
N PHE A 134 -1.39 1.18 11.37
CA PHE A 134 -2.23 0.15 12.02
C PHE A 134 -1.50 -1.19 12.12
N ALA A 135 -0.82 -1.62 11.06
CA ALA A 135 -0.06 -2.87 11.06
C ALA A 135 1.04 -2.88 12.12
N VAL A 136 1.78 -1.77 12.25
CA VAL A 136 2.83 -1.60 13.26
C VAL A 136 2.24 -1.57 14.68
N LEU A 137 1.10 -0.90 14.89
CA LEU A 137 0.41 -0.89 16.18
C LEU A 137 -0.02 -2.31 16.60
N VAL A 138 -0.62 -3.07 15.68
CA VAL A 138 -1.02 -4.46 15.93
C VAL A 138 0.19 -5.34 16.23
N ALA A 139 1.27 -5.21 15.46
CA ALA A 139 2.49 -5.98 15.68
C ALA A 139 3.15 -5.65 17.03
N ARG A 140 3.20 -4.38 17.42
CA ARG A 140 3.70 -3.94 18.74
C ARG A 140 2.81 -4.45 19.87
N GLY A 141 1.50 -4.36 19.73
CA GLY A 141 0.54 -4.88 20.70
C GLY A 141 0.76 -6.37 20.94
N ARG A 142 0.85 -7.17 19.87
CA ARG A 142 1.11 -8.61 19.99
C ARG A 142 2.46 -8.93 20.61
N ALA A 143 3.51 -8.19 20.26
CA ALA A 143 4.83 -8.35 20.87
C ALA A 143 4.82 -8.03 22.38
N ALA A 144 3.97 -7.10 22.81
CA ALA A 144 3.76 -6.75 24.21
C ALA A 144 2.82 -7.74 24.96
N GLY A 145 2.39 -8.83 24.33
CA GLY A 145 1.54 -9.85 24.95
C GLY A 145 0.04 -9.61 24.81
N MET A 146 -0.39 -8.75 23.88
CA MET A 146 -1.82 -8.59 23.56
C MET A 146 -2.39 -9.92 23.03
N ASP A 147 -3.34 -10.48 23.76
CA ASP A 147 -4.07 -11.66 23.33
C ASP A 147 -4.92 -11.37 22.10
N ARG A 148 -5.22 -12.42 21.33
CA ARG A 148 -6.15 -12.33 20.21
C ARG A 148 -7.50 -11.84 20.74
N PRO A 149 -8.06 -10.72 20.23
CA PRO A 149 -9.39 -10.29 20.62
C PRO A 149 -10.37 -11.39 20.23
N ARG A 150 -11.05 -11.94 21.25
CA ARG A 150 -12.13 -12.90 21.09
C ARG A 150 -13.44 -12.14 21.03
N TRP A 151 -14.29 -12.53 20.11
CA TRP A 151 -15.65 -12.01 20.06
C TRP A 151 -16.44 -12.46 21.29
N PRO A 152 -17.50 -11.73 21.71
CA PRO A 152 -18.30 -12.10 22.88
C PRO A 152 -18.83 -13.54 22.85
N TRP A 153 -19.17 -14.05 21.68
CA TRP A 153 -19.64 -15.42 21.48
C TRP A 153 -18.52 -16.48 21.39
N GLU A 154 -17.24 -16.08 21.33
CA GLU A 154 -16.07 -16.98 21.39
C GLU A 154 -15.54 -17.14 22.81
N ARG A 155 -16.17 -16.47 23.78
CA ARG A 155 -15.91 -16.67 25.21
C ARG A 155 -16.84 -17.80 25.66
N ASP A 156 -16.35 -19.03 25.58
CA ASP A 156 -17.05 -20.17 26.18
C ASP A 156 -17.18 -19.90 27.69
N GLY A 157 -18.39 -19.53 28.13
CA GLY A 157 -18.84 -19.60 29.52
C GLY A 157 -17.98 -18.93 30.58
N ALA A 158 -17.64 -17.64 30.45
CA ALA A 158 -17.13 -16.90 31.61
C ALA A 158 -18.28 -16.54 32.56
N GLU A 159 -18.71 -17.53 33.35
CA GLU A 159 -19.15 -17.34 34.74
C GLU A 159 -17.93 -17.41 35.67
#